data_AF-A0AB39TN28-F1
#
_entry.id   AF-A0AB39TN28-F1
#
_cell.length_a   1.000
_cell.length_b   1.000
_cell.length_c   1.000
_cell.angle_alpha   90.00
_cell.angle_beta   90.00
_cell.angle_gamma   90.00
#
_symmetry.space_group_name_H-M   'P 1'
#
loop_
_entity.id
_entity.type
_entity.pdbx_description
1 polymer ?
#
loop_
_entity_poly.entity_id
_entity_poly.type
_entity_poly.pdbx_seq_one_letter_code
_entity_poly.pdbx_strand_id
1 'polypeptide(L)'
;MNNLDFSAEPLFSWYVVALAASGILLLGLGAFAFGVKFLPRILAIAAGIGLLYYAYYMAYVFEGGTYTLYYKLFVLPVLLIVYMVKAIVERGNAKAKEKETAQRMAPFNPNAPQAPYNPNAPQAPFNPNVPPQPVADNPYAQPVPPAQPGQPQPPVA
;
A
#
# COMPACT_ATOMS: atom_id res chain seq x y z
N MET A 1 0.84 34.63 -25.03
CA MET A 1 -0.50 34.55 -24.41
C MET A 1 -0.76 33.08 -24.11
N ASN A 2 -1.39 32.76 -22.99
CA ASN A 2 -1.71 31.39 -22.59
C ASN A 2 -3.17 31.11 -22.99
N ASN A 3 -3.47 29.90 -23.48
CA ASN A 3 -4.81 29.49 -23.90
C ASN A 3 -5.73 29.03 -22.76
N LEU A 4 -5.23 29.01 -21.52
CA LEU A 4 -6.01 28.66 -20.35
C LEU A 4 -6.91 29.83 -19.94
N ASP A 5 -8.17 29.76 -20.37
CA ASP A 5 -9.24 30.64 -19.91
C ASP A 5 -10.32 29.81 -19.20
N PHE A 6 -10.33 29.90 -17.87
CA PHE A 6 -11.28 29.16 -17.03
C PHE A 6 -12.69 29.77 -17.02
N SER A 7 -12.86 31.00 -17.54
CA SER A 7 -14.14 31.69 -17.58
C SER A 7 -14.81 31.49 -18.94
N ALA A 8 -14.06 31.61 -20.03
CA ALA A 8 -14.57 31.44 -21.39
C ALA A 8 -14.63 29.96 -21.80
N GLU A 9 -13.58 29.18 -21.51
CA GLU A 9 -13.45 27.77 -21.90
C GLU A 9 -13.06 26.87 -20.71
N PRO A 10 -13.93 26.77 -19.67
CA PRO A 10 -13.62 26.04 -18.45
C PRO A 10 -13.27 24.58 -18.72
N LEU A 11 -13.97 23.94 -19.66
CA LEU A 11 -13.81 22.53 -19.95
C LEU A 11 -12.46 22.23 -20.62
N PHE A 12 -12.04 23.03 -21.60
CA PHE A 12 -10.71 22.92 -22.21
C PHE A 12 -9.61 23.16 -21.17
N SER A 13 -9.74 24.24 -20.39
CA SER A 13 -8.75 24.60 -19.39
C SER A 13 -8.58 23.50 -18.33
N TRP A 14 -9.68 22.94 -17.82
CA TRP A 14 -9.62 21.81 -16.88
C TRP A 14 -9.06 20.53 -17.50
N TYR A 15 -9.34 20.28 -18.78
CA TYR A 15 -8.75 19.16 -19.49
C TYR A 15 -7.22 19.28 -19.57
N VAL A 16 -6.69 20.45 -19.91
CA VAL A 16 -5.24 20.70 -19.95
C VAL A 16 -4.61 20.57 -18.55
N VAL A 17 -5.28 21.07 -17.51
CA VAL A 17 -4.83 20.90 -16.11
C VAL A 17 -4.80 19.42 -15.72
N ALA A 18 -5.84 18.65 -16.09
CA ALA A 18 -5.89 17.22 -15.81
C ALA A 18 -4.77 16.45 -16.53
N LEU A 19 -4.45 16.82 -17.79
CA LEU A 19 -3.31 16.27 -18.52
C LEU A 19 -2.01 16.56 -17.80
N ALA A 20 -1.79 17.81 -17.40
CA ALA A 20 -0.60 18.23 -16.69
C ALA A 20 -0.44 17.49 -15.36
N ALA A 21 -1.50 17.44 -14.54
CA ALA A 21 -1.51 16.73 -13.27
C ALA A 21 -1.22 15.24 -13.42
N SER A 22 -1.84 14.59 -14.42
CA SER A 22 -1.59 13.17 -14.73
C SER A 22 -0.15 12.93 -15.17
N GLY A 23 0.40 13.83 -15.98
CA GLY A 23 1.79 13.77 -16.43
C GLY A 23 2.78 13.85 -15.27
N ILE A 24 2.61 14.82 -14.37
CA ILE A 24 3.43 14.99 -13.16
C ILE A 24 3.33 13.77 -12.25
N LEU A 25 2.11 13.28 -12.01
CA LEU A 25 1.89 12.13 -11.16
C LEU A 25 2.61 10.89 -11.69
N LEU A 26 2.53 10.62 -13.00
CA LEU A 26 3.21 9.50 -13.63
C LEU A 26 4.73 9.65 -13.60
N LEU A 27 5.26 10.85 -13.78
CA LEU A 27 6.69 11.11 -13.61
C LEU A 27 7.14 10.84 -12.18
N GLY A 28 6.39 11.31 -11.19
CA GLY A 28 6.66 11.05 -9.78
C GLY A 28 6.66 9.56 -9.46
N LEU A 29 5.62 8.84 -9.88
CA LEU A 29 5.53 7.39 -9.68
C LEU A 29 6.67 6.64 -10.40
N GLY A 30 6.96 6.98 -11.66
CA GLY A 30 8.02 6.32 -12.42
C GLY A 30 9.42 6.58 -11.86
N ALA A 31 9.71 7.83 -11.46
CA ALA A 31 11.00 8.23 -10.94
C ALA A 31 11.26 7.69 -9.53
N PHE A 32 10.27 7.76 -8.63
CA PHE A 32 10.47 7.52 -7.20
C PHE A 32 9.96 6.17 -6.68
N ALA A 33 9.21 5.37 -7.48
CA ALA A 33 8.75 4.04 -7.04
C ALA A 33 9.86 2.97 -7.13
N PHE A 34 10.82 3.05 -6.22
CA PHE A 34 11.92 2.09 -6.14
C PHE A 34 11.44 0.69 -5.70
N GLY A 35 11.90 -0.34 -6.44
CA GLY A 35 11.53 -1.74 -6.20
C GLY A 35 10.29 -2.21 -6.97
N VAL A 36 9.71 -1.36 -7.82
CA VAL A 36 8.75 -1.79 -8.86
C VAL A 36 9.53 -2.23 -10.10
N LYS A 37 8.97 -3.14 -10.90
CA LYS A 37 9.59 -3.64 -12.14
C LYS A 37 10.03 -2.49 -13.05
N PHE A 38 11.11 -2.68 -13.79
CA PHE A 38 11.67 -1.66 -14.68
C PHE A 38 10.67 -1.20 -15.75
N LEU A 39 10.02 -2.14 -16.45
CA LEU A 39 9.11 -1.84 -17.56
C LEU A 39 7.98 -0.87 -17.21
N PRO A 40 7.15 -1.09 -16.16
CA PRO A 40 6.07 -0.16 -15.82
C PRO A 40 6.58 1.22 -15.38
N ARG A 41 7.79 1.31 -14.83
CA ARG A 41 8.41 2.61 -14.49
C ARG A 41 8.75 3.40 -15.75
N ILE A 42 9.38 2.76 -16.74
CA ILE A 42 9.69 3.41 -18.00
C ILE A 42 8.42 3.80 -18.74
N LEU A 43 7.40 2.94 -18.75
CA LEU A 43 6.09 3.27 -19.34
C LEU A 43 5.44 4.48 -18.63
N ALA A 44 5.47 4.53 -17.30
CA ALA A 44 4.98 5.68 -16.55
C ALA A 44 5.76 6.96 -16.89
N ILE A 45 7.09 6.90 -16.97
CA ILE A 45 7.91 8.05 -17.32
C ILE A 45 7.60 8.54 -18.74
N ALA A 46 7.62 7.63 -19.73
CA ALA A 46 7.35 7.98 -21.12
C ALA A 46 5.94 8.56 -21.31
N ALA A 47 4.92 7.95 -20.69
CA ALA A 47 3.57 8.45 -20.68
C ALA A 47 3.46 9.82 -19.98
N GLY A 48 4.16 10.00 -18.86
CA GLY A 48 4.21 11.26 -18.12
C GLY A 48 4.79 12.40 -18.95
N ILE A 49 5.92 12.15 -19.63
CA ILE A 49 6.52 13.09 -20.58
C ILE A 49 5.54 13.41 -21.71
N GLY A 50 4.93 12.40 -22.33
CA GLY A 50 3.99 12.60 -23.43
C GLY A 50 2.78 13.46 -23.04
N LEU A 51 2.20 13.19 -21.87
CA LEU A 51 1.06 13.97 -21.35
C LEU A 51 1.46 15.40 -21.00
N LEU A 52 2.64 15.62 -20.40
CA LEU A 52 3.14 16.96 -20.13
C LEU A 52 3.44 17.75 -21.39
N TYR A 53 4.09 17.11 -22.37
CA TYR A 53 4.35 17.71 -23.67
C TYR A 53 3.04 18.14 -24.34
N TYR A 54 2.03 17.28 -24.30
CA TYR A 54 0.73 17.56 -24.89
C TYR A 54 -0.03 18.67 -24.13
N ALA A 55 0.02 18.68 -22.79
CA ALA A 55 -0.55 19.77 -22.00
C ALA A 55 0.13 21.12 -22.31
N TYR A 56 1.46 21.12 -22.40
CA TYR A 56 2.23 22.31 -22.77
C TYR A 56 1.86 22.81 -24.18
N TYR A 57 1.78 21.90 -25.15
CA TYR A 57 1.38 22.22 -26.51
C TYR A 57 0.01 22.91 -26.54
N MET A 58 -0.98 22.35 -25.83
CA MET A 58 -2.32 22.92 -25.77
C MET A 58 -2.37 24.26 -25.04
N ALA A 59 -1.58 24.45 -23.98
CA ALA A 59 -1.60 25.69 -23.19
C ALA A 59 -0.89 26.87 -23.88
N TYR A 60 0.18 26.63 -24.65
CA TYR A 60 1.07 27.71 -25.11
C TYR A 60 1.33 27.74 -26.62
N VAL A 61 1.23 26.61 -27.32
CA VAL A 61 1.61 26.51 -28.74
C VAL A 61 0.38 26.50 -29.63
N PHE A 62 -0.74 25.96 -29.16
CA PHE A 62 -1.99 25.94 -29.89
C PHE A 62 -2.49 27.39 -30.08
N GLU A 63 -2.80 27.82 -31.29
CA GLU A 63 -3.17 29.23 -31.56
C GLU A 63 -4.70 29.45 -31.59
N GLY A 64 -5.48 28.46 -31.14
CA GLY A 64 -6.94 28.46 -31.17
C GLY A 64 -7.52 27.77 -32.40
N GLY A 65 -8.84 27.53 -32.35
CA GLY A 65 -9.60 26.78 -33.37
C GLY A 65 -10.38 25.62 -32.74
N THR A 66 -10.78 24.64 -33.57
CA THR A 66 -11.51 23.46 -33.08
C THR A 66 -10.56 22.47 -32.44
N TYR A 67 -10.75 22.16 -31.17
CA TYR A 67 -10.02 21.11 -30.46
C TYR A 67 -10.89 19.84 -30.31
N THR A 68 -10.26 18.67 -30.48
CA THR A 68 -10.90 17.38 -30.16
C THR A 68 -10.35 16.90 -28.83
N LEU A 69 -11.25 16.72 -27.86
CA LEU A 69 -10.88 16.19 -26.55
C LEU A 69 -10.88 14.67 -26.59
N TYR A 70 -9.68 14.11 -26.58
CA TYR A 70 -9.50 12.67 -26.47
C TYR A 70 -9.56 12.24 -25.01
N TYR A 71 -10.76 12.21 -24.42
CA TYR A 71 -10.92 11.70 -23.03
C TYR A 71 -10.37 10.29 -22.84
N LYS A 72 -10.36 9.48 -23.91
CA LYS A 72 -9.74 8.15 -23.93
C LYS A 72 -8.22 8.20 -23.66
N LEU A 73 -7.56 9.34 -23.86
CA LEU A 73 -6.16 9.55 -23.52
C LEU A 73 -5.92 9.39 -22.02
N PHE A 74 -6.92 9.65 -21.17
CA PHE A 74 -6.83 9.45 -19.72
C PHE A 74 -6.97 7.98 -19.28
N VAL A 75 -7.40 7.07 -20.17
CA VAL A 75 -7.43 5.64 -19.85
C VAL A 75 -6.02 5.13 -19.56
N LEU A 76 -5.04 5.55 -20.37
CA LEU A 76 -3.64 5.15 -20.22
C LEU A 76 -3.03 5.56 -18.87
N PRO A 77 -3.07 6.84 -18.44
CA PRO A 77 -2.53 7.23 -17.14
C PRO A 77 -3.29 6.56 -16.00
N VAL A 78 -4.63 6.47 -16.06
CA VAL A 78 -5.41 5.81 -14.99
C VAL A 78 -5.00 4.34 -14.83
N LEU A 79 -4.90 3.58 -15.92
CA LEU A 79 -4.47 2.18 -15.87
C LEU A 79 -3.05 2.03 -15.33
N LEU A 80 -2.11 2.87 -15.77
CA LEU A 80 -0.73 2.84 -15.29
C LEU A 80 -0.64 3.20 -13.80
N ILE A 81 -1.39 4.20 -13.34
CA ILE A 81 -1.44 4.57 -11.92
C ILE A 81 -1.97 3.40 -11.09
N VAL A 82 -3.11 2.81 -11.48
CA VAL A 82 -3.69 1.67 -10.75
C VAL A 82 -2.73 0.49 -10.70
N TYR A 83 -2.09 0.17 -11.82
CA TYR A 83 -1.08 -0.89 -11.89
C TYR A 83 0.09 -0.62 -10.93
N MET A 84 0.63 0.60 -10.95
CA MET A 84 1.77 0.99 -10.13
C MET A 84 1.42 0.99 -8.64
N VAL A 85 0.26 1.52 -8.26
CA VAL A 85 -0.24 1.52 -6.89
C VAL A 85 -0.39 0.09 -6.38
N LYS A 86 -0.99 -0.81 -7.17
CA LYS A 86 -1.09 -2.24 -6.83
C LYS A 86 0.30 -2.86 -6.60
N ALA A 87 1.24 -2.63 -7.51
CA ALA A 87 2.59 -3.17 -7.40
C ALA A 87 3.33 -2.66 -6.13
N ILE A 88 3.11 -1.40 -5.74
CA ILE A 88 3.68 -0.82 -4.52
C ILE A 88 3.05 -1.46 -3.27
N VAL A 89 1.73 -1.62 -3.25
CA VAL A 89 0.99 -2.21 -2.12
C VAL A 89 1.34 -3.68 -1.92
N GLU A 90 1.33 -4.47 -2.99
CA GLU A 90 1.68 -5.90 -2.95
C GLU A 90 3.08 -6.12 -2.40
N ARG A 91 4.04 -5.26 -2.77
CA ARG A 91 5.39 -5.28 -2.21
C ARG A 91 5.39 -4.95 -0.72
N GLY A 92 4.64 -3.94 -0.29
CA GLY A 92 4.51 -3.60 1.13
C GLY A 92 4.01 -4.80 1.95
N ASN A 93 2.97 -5.47 1.44
CA ASN A 93 2.39 -6.66 2.06
C ASN A 93 3.36 -7.84 2.08
N ALA A 94 4.11 -8.07 0.99
CA ALA A 94 5.11 -9.13 0.92
C ALA A 94 6.21 -8.95 1.98
N LYS A 95 6.71 -7.72 2.13
CA LYS A 95 7.71 -7.39 3.17
C LYS A 95 7.16 -7.57 4.59
N ALA A 96 5.90 -7.24 4.81
CA ALA A 96 5.26 -7.45 6.11
C ALA A 96 5.14 -8.94 6.45
N LYS A 97 4.72 -9.77 5.49
CA LYS A 97 4.64 -11.24 5.64
C LYS A 97 6.00 -11.88 5.88
N GLU A 98 7.04 -11.39 5.20
CA GLU A 98 8.41 -11.87 5.41
C GLU A 98 8.89 -11.54 6.83
N LYS A 99 8.64 -10.33 7.34
CA LYS A 99 8.97 -9.96 8.72
C LYS A 99 8.23 -10.80 9.75
N GLU A 100 6.95 -11.08 9.54
CA GLU A 100 6.16 -11.95 10.41
C GLU A 100 6.68 -13.39 10.38
N THR A 101 7.01 -13.91 9.19
CA THR A 101 7.56 -15.27 9.04
C THR A 101 8.94 -15.37 9.68
N ALA A 102 9.80 -14.37 9.50
CA ALA A 102 11.10 -14.28 10.14
C ALA A 102 10.98 -14.20 11.67
N GLN A 103 9.97 -13.51 12.21
CA GLN A 103 9.68 -13.51 13.66
C GLN A 103 9.19 -14.87 14.15
N ARG A 104 8.38 -15.58 13.38
CA ARG A 104 7.91 -16.94 13.72
C ARG A 104 9.02 -18.00 13.64
N MET A 105 9.98 -17.81 12.74
CA MET A 105 11.09 -18.72 12.51
C MET A 105 12.36 -18.34 13.28
N ALA A 106 12.36 -17.20 13.99
CA ALA A 106 13.49 -16.80 14.81
C ALA A 106 13.70 -17.86 15.92
N PRO A 107 14.92 -18.40 16.07
CA PRO A 107 15.22 -19.31 17.16
C PRO A 107 14.91 -18.63 18.49
N PHE A 108 14.24 -19.35 19.39
CA PHE A 108 13.94 -18.88 20.74
C PHE A 108 15.23 -18.38 21.39
N ASN A 109 15.33 -17.07 21.62
CA ASN A 109 16.47 -16.44 22.27
C ASN A 109 16.06 -16.12 23.72
N PRO A 110 16.61 -16.85 24.72
CA PRO A 110 16.27 -16.65 26.13
C PRO A 110 16.65 -15.26 26.66
N ASN A 111 17.59 -14.57 26.00
CA ASN A 111 18.08 -13.25 26.39
C ASN A 111 17.46 -12.10 25.57
N ALA A 112 16.43 -12.36 24.76
CA ALA A 112 15.73 -11.28 24.06
C ALA A 112 15.00 -10.38 25.07
N PRO A 113 15.04 -9.04 24.92
CA PRO A 113 14.29 -8.12 25.77
C PRO A 113 12.81 -8.52 25.77
N GLN A 114 12.30 -8.93 26.93
CA GLN A 114 10.88 -9.26 27.07
C GLN A 114 10.07 -8.00 26.82
N ALA A 115 9.14 -8.08 25.85
CA ALA A 115 8.19 -7.00 25.64
C ALA A 115 7.37 -6.80 26.93
N PRO A 116 7.06 -5.55 27.31
CA PRO A 116 6.25 -5.27 28.50
C PRO A 116 4.95 -6.08 28.46
N TYR A 117 4.68 -6.80 29.54
CA TYR A 117 3.45 -7.58 29.67
C TYR A 117 2.24 -6.66 29.52
N ASN A 118 1.42 -6.91 28.50
CA ASN A 118 0.17 -6.22 28.27
C ASN A 118 -1.00 -7.18 28.49
N PRO A 119 -1.72 -7.09 29.62
CA PRO A 119 -2.85 -7.97 29.93
C PRO A 119 -4.05 -7.79 28.99
N ASN A 120 -4.11 -6.70 28.23
CA ASN A 120 -5.18 -6.44 27.26
C ASN A 120 -4.78 -6.80 25.82
N ALA A 121 -3.67 -7.51 25.62
CA ALA A 121 -3.26 -7.94 24.29
C ALA A 121 -4.28 -8.95 23.71
N PRO A 122 -4.75 -8.77 22.47
CA PRO A 122 -5.62 -9.74 21.81
C PRO A 122 -4.95 -11.12 21.77
N GLN A 123 -5.59 -12.13 22.37
CA GLN A 123 -5.12 -13.50 22.29
C GLN A 123 -5.21 -13.98 20.84
N ALA A 124 -4.09 -14.46 20.29
CA ALA A 124 -4.08 -15.05 18.96
C ALA A 124 -5.00 -16.29 18.90
N PRO A 125 -5.76 -16.50 17.82
CA PRO A 125 -6.60 -17.68 17.66
C PRO A 125 -5.78 -18.97 17.81
N PHE A 126 -6.29 -19.90 18.62
CA PHE A 126 -5.66 -21.21 18.80
C PHE A 126 -5.56 -21.93 17.45
N ASN A 127 -4.34 -22.23 17.00
CA ASN A 127 -4.08 -22.98 15.78
C ASN A 127 -3.46 -24.35 16.17
N PRO A 128 -4.20 -25.46 16.01
CA PRO A 128 -3.74 -26.80 16.39
C PRO A 128 -2.52 -27.32 15.62
N ASN A 129 -2.16 -26.69 14.49
CA ASN A 129 -1.11 -27.14 13.59
C ASN A 129 0.26 -26.48 13.85
N VAL A 130 0.41 -25.65 14.88
CA VAL A 130 1.69 -25.07 15.31
C VAL A 130 2.13 -25.62 16.67
N PRO A 131 3.44 -25.86 16.87
CA PRO A 131 3.97 -26.24 18.18
C PRO A 131 3.53 -25.24 19.25
N PRO A 132 3.23 -25.69 20.49
CA PRO A 132 2.89 -24.79 21.59
C PRO A 132 4.00 -23.75 21.75
N GLN A 133 3.64 -22.46 21.69
CA GLN A 133 4.56 -21.40 22.10
C GLN A 133 4.92 -21.65 23.58
N PRO A 134 6.20 -21.49 23.98
CA PRO A 134 6.57 -21.54 25.39
C PRO A 134 5.77 -20.46 26.12
N VAL A 135 4.85 -20.89 26.97
CA VAL A 135 4.16 -19.99 27.89
C VAL A 135 5.25 -19.41 28.77
N ALA A 136 5.38 -18.07 28.79
CA ALA A 136 6.33 -17.40 29.67
C ALA A 136 6.11 -17.93 31.09
N ASP A 137 7.16 -18.48 31.68
CA ASP A 137 7.17 -19.04 33.03
C ASP A 137 6.68 -17.94 33.97
N ASN A 138 5.42 -18.05 34.40
CA ASN A 138 4.79 -17.05 35.24
C ASN A 138 5.18 -17.41 36.69
N PRO A 139 6.06 -16.65 37.37
CA PRO A 139 6.56 -17.02 38.70
C PRO A 139 5.47 -17.04 39.78
N TYR A 140 4.28 -16.52 39.45
CA TYR A 140 3.09 -16.50 40.29
C TYR A 140 1.98 -17.45 39.81
N ALA A 141 2.23 -18.28 38.79
CA ALA A 141 1.30 -19.35 38.44
C ALA A 141 1.28 -20.38 39.57
N GLN A 142 0.23 -20.34 40.39
CA GLN A 142 -0.04 -21.40 41.35
C GLN A 142 -0.14 -22.73 40.60
N PRO A 143 0.55 -23.80 41.05
CA PRO A 143 0.39 -25.13 40.48
C PRO A 143 -1.09 -25.53 40.55
N VAL A 144 -1.69 -25.78 39.39
CA VAL A 144 -3.05 -26.34 39.34
C VAL A 144 -2.93 -27.77 39.89
N PRO A 145 -3.61 -28.12 41.00
CA PRO A 145 -3.54 -29.47 41.55
C PRO A 145 -4.02 -30.49 40.51
N PRO A 146 -3.45 -31.71 40.46
CA PRO A 146 -3.91 -32.75 39.55
C PRO A 146 -5.40 -33.01 39.77
N ALA A 147 -6.19 -32.94 38.70
CA ALA A 147 -7.59 -33.30 38.74
C ALA A 147 -7.74 -34.77 39.14
N GLN A 148 -8.26 -35.02 40.34
CA GLN A 148 -8.66 -36.36 40.75
C GLN A 148 -9.87 -36.79 39.90
N PRO A 149 -9.88 -38.01 39.34
CA PRO A 149 -11.02 -38.49 38.56
C PRO A 149 -12.26 -38.60 39.44
N GLY A 150 -13.29 -37.80 39.17
CA GLY A 150 -14.64 -38.03 39.69
C GLY A 150 -15.30 -36.92 40.53
N GLN A 151 -14.82 -35.67 40.54
CA GLN A 151 -15.56 -34.59 41.22
C GLN A 151 -16.22 -33.60 40.22
N PRO A 152 -17.49 -33.22 40.44
CA PRO A 152 -18.21 -32.29 39.60
C PRO A 152 -17.64 -30.87 39.70
N GLN A 153 -17.47 -30.20 38.55
CA GLN A 153 -17.05 -28.80 38.47
C GLN A 153 -18.10 -27.87 39.10
N PRO A 154 -17.71 -26.91 39.96
CA PRO A 154 -18.63 -25.89 40.44
C PRO A 154 -18.96 -24.87 39.33
N PRO A 155 -20.11 -24.18 39.41
CA PRO A 155 -20.56 -23.25 38.37
C PRO A 155 -19.62 -22.04 38.28
N VAL A 156 -19.28 -21.67 37.06
CA VAL A 156 -18.69 -20.36 36.74
C VAL A 156 -19.72 -19.27 37.03
N ALA A 157 -19.35 -18.30 37.86
CA ALA A 157 -20.07 -17.05 38.07
C ALA A 157 -19.54 -15.97 37.12
#